data_AF-A0A2G6MRF1-F1
#
_entry.id   AF-A0A2G6MRF1-F1
#
_cell.length_a   1.000
_cell.length_b   1.000
_cell.length_c   1.000
_cell.angle_alpha   90.00
_cell.angle_beta   90.00
_cell.angle_gamma   90.00
#
_symmetry.space_group_name_H-M   'P 1'
#
loop_
_entity.id
_entity.type
_entity.pdbx_description
1 polymer ?
#
loop_
_entity_poly.entity_id
_entity_poly.type
_entity_poly.pdbx_seq_one_letter_code
_entity_poly.pdbx_strand_id
1 'polypeptide(L)'
;MKQLFLISVALLAFSLTGAALAGDTKVEAALELPTGTITLEAPQGAGYKATLSPVIFPHSLHFSYSCQECHHTWDGNGTLKSCGTSGCHENFWALKPSQKDASKKNVKSLVGAFHQVCRDCHRKEAAQQKAAGSKSITTGPVACTGCHPDPHAEVVNSDESLSIPLGIINIKAPEEVETTRGPVGFPHGLHFQFACKVCHHDWDGESEVEVCSSCHDETEPSGTRNIKDEANQMYYLAAYHNVCVTCHRDTVKKQKAAKKALAQGKIGKADLPKAAPVHCNGCHSPS
;
A
#
# COMPACT_ATOMS: atom_id res chain seq x y z
N MET A 1 -36.70 60.64 -58.09
CA MET A 1 -35.60 60.64 -59.09
C MET A 1 -34.49 59.76 -58.55
N LYS A 2 -33.90 58.97 -59.46
CA LYS A 2 -32.98 57.86 -59.24
C LYS A 2 -31.79 58.22 -58.34
N GLN A 3 -31.25 57.21 -57.64
CA GLN A 3 -29.84 56.88 -57.33
C GLN A 3 -29.74 56.25 -55.94
N LEU A 4 -28.95 55.22 -55.64
CA LEU A 4 -28.15 54.23 -56.36
C LEU A 4 -27.89 53.14 -55.30
N PHE A 5 -28.10 51.86 -55.63
CA PHE A 5 -27.81 50.73 -54.76
C PHE A 5 -26.28 50.57 -54.59
N LEU A 6 -25.80 50.49 -53.34
CA LEU A 6 -24.51 49.90 -53.00
C LEU A 6 -24.76 48.86 -51.90
N ILE A 7 -24.87 47.59 -52.33
CA ILE A 7 -24.96 46.43 -51.46
C ILE A 7 -23.54 46.12 -50.98
N SER A 8 -23.26 46.42 -49.72
CA SER A 8 -22.03 46.00 -49.04
C SER A 8 -22.23 44.59 -48.50
N VAL A 9 -21.57 43.60 -49.11
CA VAL A 9 -21.55 42.21 -48.63
C VAL A 9 -20.67 42.14 -47.39
N ALA A 10 -21.28 42.11 -46.21
CA ALA A 10 -20.59 41.78 -44.97
C ALA A 10 -20.44 40.25 -44.87
N LEU A 11 -19.22 39.77 -45.10
CA LEU A 11 -18.79 38.43 -44.73
C LEU A 11 -18.83 38.29 -43.20
N LEU A 12 -19.89 37.68 -42.66
CA LEU A 12 -19.95 37.21 -41.29
C LEU A 12 -19.27 35.83 -41.22
N ALA A 13 -18.00 35.83 -40.83
CA ALA A 13 -17.29 34.63 -40.40
C ALA A 13 -17.89 34.18 -39.06
N PHE A 14 -18.75 33.16 -39.10
CA PHE A 14 -19.28 32.50 -37.92
C PHE A 14 -18.20 31.56 -37.37
N SER A 15 -17.33 32.09 -36.50
CA SER A 15 -16.36 31.30 -35.76
C SER A 15 -17.09 30.46 -34.72
N LEU A 16 -17.36 29.20 -35.07
CA LEU A 16 -17.81 28.16 -34.15
C LEU A 16 -16.68 27.87 -33.15
N THR A 17 -16.62 28.63 -32.06
CA THR A 17 -15.77 28.28 -30.91
C THR A 17 -16.37 27.06 -30.24
N GLY A 18 -15.86 25.89 -30.60
CA GLY A 18 -16.08 24.66 -29.85
C GLY A 18 -15.56 24.85 -28.43
N ALA A 19 -16.46 24.94 -27.46
CA ALA A 19 -16.13 24.76 -26.07
C ALA A 19 -15.71 23.29 -25.90
N ALA A 20 -14.40 23.04 -25.88
CA ALA A 20 -13.86 21.79 -25.40
C ALA A 20 -14.28 21.67 -23.93
N LEU A 21 -15.23 20.78 -23.66
CA LEU A 21 -15.47 20.28 -22.32
C LEU A 21 -14.19 19.53 -21.93
N ALA A 22 -13.29 20.23 -21.22
CA ALA A 22 -12.30 19.57 -20.39
C ALA A 22 -13.10 18.84 -19.31
N GLY A 23 -13.43 17.58 -19.58
CA GLY A 23 -13.77 16.66 -18.51
C GLY A 23 -12.55 16.60 -17.61
N ASP A 24 -12.70 17.06 -16.36
CA ASP A 24 -11.74 16.82 -15.29
C ASP A 24 -11.63 15.30 -15.09
N THR A 25 -10.83 14.63 -15.92
CA THR A 25 -10.24 13.36 -15.54
C THR A 25 -9.28 13.67 -14.41
N LYS A 26 -9.78 13.60 -13.18
CA LYS A 26 -8.93 13.32 -12.03
C LYS A 26 -8.11 12.09 -12.42
N VAL A 27 -6.84 12.31 -12.75
CA VAL A 27 -5.86 11.23 -12.75
C VAL A 27 -5.91 10.71 -11.33
N GLU A 28 -6.57 9.58 -11.12
CA GLU A 28 -6.52 8.90 -9.84
C GLU A 28 -5.04 8.60 -9.61
N ALA A 29 -4.49 9.17 -8.53
CA ALA A 29 -3.09 8.94 -8.22
C ALA A 29 -2.90 7.42 -8.12
N ALA A 30 -1.95 6.87 -8.86
CA ALA A 30 -1.59 5.47 -8.79
C ALA A 30 -0.19 5.32 -8.19
N LEU A 31 0.01 4.26 -7.43
CA LEU A 31 1.33 3.81 -6.97
C LEU A 31 1.80 2.73 -7.93
N GLU A 32 2.88 3.00 -8.64
CA GLU A 32 3.59 1.97 -9.39
C GLU A 32 4.37 1.10 -8.42
N LEU A 33 3.90 -0.14 -8.22
CA LEU A 33 4.50 -1.14 -7.34
C LEU A 33 5.40 -2.06 -8.18
N PRO A 34 6.74 -1.99 -8.04
CA PRO A 34 7.63 -2.90 -8.78
C PRO A 34 7.43 -4.34 -8.30
N THR A 35 7.16 -5.27 -9.20
CA THR A 35 6.97 -6.70 -8.88
C THR A 35 8.26 -7.50 -9.10
N GLY A 36 8.21 -8.79 -8.77
CA GLY A 36 9.31 -9.71 -8.98
C GLY A 36 10.51 -9.39 -8.10
N THR A 37 11.68 -9.27 -8.75
CA THR A 37 12.98 -9.12 -8.09
C THR A 37 13.59 -7.76 -8.37
N ILE A 38 14.21 -7.18 -7.35
CA ILE A 38 14.97 -5.94 -7.43
C ILE A 38 16.39 -6.23 -6.97
N THR A 39 17.39 -5.70 -7.66
CA THR A 39 18.78 -5.78 -7.21
C THR A 39 19.10 -4.59 -6.31
N LEU A 40 19.57 -4.87 -5.10
CA LEU A 40 20.07 -3.84 -4.18
C LEU A 40 21.59 -3.73 -4.34
N GLU A 41 22.02 -2.59 -4.87
CA GLU A 41 23.42 -2.28 -5.12
C GLU A 41 23.92 -1.11 -4.27
N ALA A 42 25.24 -1.05 -4.10
CA ALA A 42 25.87 0.15 -3.57
C ALA A 42 25.70 1.30 -4.58
N PRO A 43 25.25 2.50 -4.16
CA PRO A 43 25.02 3.59 -5.09
C PRO A 43 26.30 4.01 -5.83
N GLN A 44 26.15 4.38 -7.10
CA GLN A 44 27.28 4.82 -7.92
C GLN A 44 27.92 6.06 -7.31
N GLY A 45 29.25 6.11 -7.28
CA GLY A 45 29.99 7.26 -6.74
C GLY A 45 30.14 7.28 -5.21
N ALA A 46 29.83 6.18 -4.50
CA ALA A 46 29.98 6.05 -3.04
C ALA A 46 31.42 6.25 -2.49
N GLY A 47 32.42 6.48 -3.36
CA GLY A 47 33.84 6.63 -2.98
C GLY A 47 34.51 5.35 -2.48
N TYR A 48 33.77 4.24 -2.37
CA TYR A 48 34.23 2.94 -1.90
C TYR A 48 33.63 1.83 -2.76
N LYS A 49 34.44 0.82 -3.10
CA LYS A 49 33.99 -0.36 -3.85
C LYS A 49 33.28 -1.33 -2.91
N ALA A 50 32.09 -1.80 -3.29
CA ALA A 50 31.40 -2.87 -2.58
C ALA A 50 32.29 -4.12 -2.51
N THR A 51 32.35 -4.75 -1.34
CA THR A 51 33.18 -5.95 -1.09
C THR A 51 32.39 -7.26 -1.17
N LEU A 52 31.06 -7.17 -1.26
CA LEU A 52 30.15 -8.30 -1.37
C LEU A 52 29.31 -8.15 -2.65
N SER A 53 28.80 -9.27 -3.16
CA SER A 53 27.84 -9.30 -4.27
C SER A 53 26.63 -8.39 -4.01
N PRO A 54 26.01 -7.80 -5.05
CA PRO A 54 24.66 -7.26 -4.96
C PRO A 54 23.67 -8.26 -4.32
N VAL A 55 22.64 -7.72 -3.67
CA VAL A 55 21.56 -8.52 -3.09
C VAL A 55 20.44 -8.64 -4.10
N ILE A 56 20.05 -9.86 -4.42
CA ILE A 56 18.87 -10.17 -5.22
C ILE A 56 17.68 -10.21 -4.28
N PHE A 57 16.88 -9.15 -4.27
CA PHE A 57 15.77 -8.96 -3.34
C PHE A 57 14.44 -9.31 -4.01
N PRO A 58 13.78 -10.41 -3.62
CA PRO A 58 12.49 -10.81 -4.19
C PRO A 58 11.37 -9.96 -3.58
N HIS A 59 11.09 -8.79 -4.17
CA HIS A 59 10.15 -7.81 -3.63
C HIS A 59 8.72 -8.37 -3.54
N SER A 60 8.25 -9.09 -4.56
CA SER A 60 6.90 -9.70 -4.55
C SER A 60 6.68 -10.68 -3.40
N LEU A 61 7.73 -11.42 -2.98
CA LEU A 61 7.63 -12.33 -1.83
C LEU A 61 7.43 -11.59 -0.50
N HIS A 62 7.70 -10.30 -0.44
CA HIS A 62 7.54 -9.47 0.75
C HIS A 62 6.21 -8.69 0.78
N PHE A 63 5.31 -8.86 -0.21
CA PHE A 63 3.99 -8.21 -0.20
C PHE A 63 3.00 -8.81 0.82
N SER A 64 3.40 -9.87 1.51
CA SER A 64 2.72 -10.39 2.70
C SER A 64 2.93 -9.53 3.95
N TYR A 65 3.81 -8.53 3.90
CA TYR A 65 4.03 -7.55 4.97
C TYR A 65 3.43 -6.20 4.59
N SER A 66 3.14 -5.37 5.59
CA SER A 66 2.72 -3.99 5.34
C SER A 66 3.87 -3.20 4.69
N CYS A 67 3.55 -2.34 3.72
CA CYS A 67 4.54 -1.50 3.06
C CYS A 67 5.30 -0.63 4.08
N GLN A 68 4.64 -0.24 5.17
CA GLN A 68 5.21 0.57 6.25
C GLN A 68 6.17 -0.20 7.16
N GLU A 69 6.27 -1.53 7.06
CA GLU A 69 7.30 -2.29 7.78
C GLU A 69 8.70 -2.01 7.22
N CYS A 70 8.81 -1.77 5.91
CA CYS A 70 10.05 -1.38 5.24
C CYS A 70 10.09 0.13 4.98
N HIS A 71 9.05 0.69 4.37
CA HIS A 71 8.89 2.12 4.10
C HIS A 71 8.24 2.83 5.29
N HIS A 72 8.89 2.75 6.45
CA HIS A 72 8.36 3.18 7.75
C HIS A 72 8.09 4.69 7.92
N THR A 73 8.38 5.50 6.90
CA THR A 73 8.04 6.94 6.86
C THR A 73 6.93 7.25 5.86
N TRP A 74 6.44 6.24 5.13
CA TRP A 74 5.39 6.42 4.15
C TRP A 74 4.04 6.61 4.82
N ASP A 75 3.31 7.62 4.37
CA ASP A 75 2.01 8.02 4.91
C ASP A 75 0.83 7.30 4.22
N GLY A 76 1.12 6.38 3.30
CA GLY A 76 0.11 5.69 2.49
C GLY A 76 -0.32 6.50 1.26
N ASN A 77 0.38 7.59 0.94
CA ASN A 77 0.09 8.45 -0.20
C ASN A 77 1.33 8.72 -1.06
N GLY A 78 1.12 8.94 -2.35
CA GLY A 78 2.18 9.23 -3.31
C GLY A 78 3.21 8.11 -3.47
N THR A 79 4.38 8.50 -4.00
CA THR A 79 5.45 7.58 -4.39
C THR A 79 6.28 7.09 -3.21
N LEU A 80 6.59 5.80 -3.20
CA LEU A 80 7.54 5.20 -2.26
C LEU A 80 8.97 5.67 -2.54
N LYS A 81 9.74 5.88 -1.47
CA LYS A 81 11.12 6.35 -1.52
C LYS A 81 12.08 5.24 -1.11
N SER A 82 13.26 5.22 -1.74
CA SER A 82 14.38 4.37 -1.31
C SER A 82 14.94 4.82 0.03
N CYS A 83 15.51 3.89 0.81
CA CYS A 83 16.16 4.16 2.09
C CYS A 83 17.24 5.25 1.98
N GLY A 84 17.95 5.30 0.85
CA GLY A 84 19.05 6.24 0.58
C GLY A 84 18.61 7.63 0.10
N THR A 85 17.31 7.94 0.11
CA THR A 85 16.82 9.27 -0.27
C THR A 85 17.43 10.35 0.63
N SER A 86 17.70 11.53 0.08
CA SER A 86 18.31 12.64 0.84
C SER A 86 17.53 12.97 2.11
N GLY A 87 18.26 13.13 3.22
CA GLY A 87 17.69 13.33 4.56
C GLY A 87 17.25 12.04 5.26
N CYS A 88 17.36 10.88 4.62
CA CYS A 88 17.13 9.55 5.22
C CYS A 88 18.47 8.86 5.49
N HIS A 89 18.71 7.65 4.97
CA HIS A 89 19.93 6.88 5.19
C HIS A 89 21.01 7.15 4.14
N GLU A 90 21.33 8.43 3.92
CA GLU A 90 22.24 8.89 2.85
C GLU A 90 23.72 8.54 3.10
N ASN A 91 24.11 8.31 4.36
CA ASN A 91 25.46 7.88 4.69
C ASN A 91 25.63 6.40 4.30
N PHE A 92 26.43 6.06 3.29
CA PHE A 92 26.58 4.67 2.84
C PHE A 92 27.09 3.73 3.94
N TRP A 93 28.10 4.18 4.69
CA TRP A 93 28.82 3.39 5.69
C TRP A 93 28.73 4.01 7.08
N ALA A 94 28.88 3.17 8.12
CA ALA A 94 28.91 3.65 9.49
C ALA A 94 30.11 4.60 9.66
N LEU A 95 29.88 5.75 10.31
CA LEU A 95 30.95 6.69 10.64
C LEU A 95 31.99 5.99 11.53
N LYS A 96 33.27 6.25 11.27
CA LYS A 96 34.35 5.79 12.15
C LYS A 96 34.11 6.36 13.56
N PRO A 97 34.49 5.66 14.65
CA PRO A 97 34.26 6.10 16.02
C PRO A 97 34.75 7.52 16.34
N SER A 98 35.79 7.98 15.64
CA SER A 98 36.41 9.31 15.75
C SER A 98 35.67 10.42 15.01
N GLN A 99 34.66 10.10 14.19
CA GLN A 99 33.86 11.05 13.42
C GLN A 99 32.40 11.11 13.88
N LYS A 100 32.15 10.77 15.16
CA LYS A 100 30.84 10.97 15.78
C LYS A 100 30.56 12.46 15.91
N ASP A 101 29.96 13.04 14.89
CA ASP A 101 29.36 14.36 15.01
C ASP A 101 28.16 14.25 15.94
N ALA A 102 28.27 14.82 17.14
CA ALA A 102 27.25 14.75 18.20
C ALA A 102 25.92 15.43 17.80
N SER A 103 25.89 16.11 16.64
CA SER A 103 24.79 16.90 16.11
C SER A 103 23.75 16.09 15.33
N LYS A 104 24.10 14.94 14.72
CA LYS A 104 23.17 14.08 13.96
C LYS A 104 22.91 12.77 14.70
N LYS A 105 22.02 12.83 15.71
CA LYS A 105 21.59 11.64 16.47
C LYS A 105 21.01 10.57 15.54
N ASN A 106 21.62 9.37 15.57
CA ASN A 106 21.00 8.07 15.32
C ASN A 106 20.50 7.70 13.92
N VAL A 107 20.88 8.38 12.84
CA VAL A 107 20.59 7.86 11.49
C VAL A 107 21.62 6.78 11.14
N LYS A 108 21.19 5.51 11.09
CA LYS A 108 22.04 4.40 10.64
C LYS A 108 22.51 4.66 9.22
N SER A 109 23.71 4.17 8.89
CA SER A 109 24.17 4.16 7.51
C SER A 109 23.22 3.35 6.63
N LEU A 110 23.22 3.57 5.30
CA LEU A 110 22.41 2.81 4.34
C LEU A 110 22.56 1.30 4.54
N VAL A 111 23.82 0.84 4.59
CA VAL A 111 24.13 -0.57 4.84
C VAL A 111 23.64 -1.03 6.21
N GLY A 112 23.76 -0.19 7.23
CA GLY A 112 23.28 -0.49 8.57
C GLY A 112 21.74 -0.57 8.66
N ALA A 113 21.04 0.24 7.87
CA ALA A 113 19.58 0.24 7.78
C ALA A 113 19.07 -1.02 7.08
N PHE A 114 19.63 -1.37 5.91
CA PHE A 114 19.31 -2.63 5.21
C PHE A 114 19.58 -3.85 6.09
N HIS A 115 20.77 -3.95 6.68
CA HIS A 115 21.09 -5.09 7.55
C HIS A 115 20.19 -5.19 8.77
N GLN A 116 19.75 -4.07 9.34
CA GLN A 116 18.81 -4.09 10.46
C GLN A 116 17.46 -4.62 10.00
N VAL A 117 16.82 -3.98 9.01
CA VAL A 117 15.43 -4.30 8.63
C VAL A 117 15.30 -5.74 8.15
N CYS A 118 16.22 -6.20 7.29
CA CYS A 118 16.16 -7.56 6.76
C CYS A 118 16.43 -8.61 7.86
N ARG A 119 17.55 -8.48 8.58
CA ARG A 119 18.00 -9.54 9.49
C ARG A 119 17.18 -9.59 10.78
N ASP A 120 16.75 -8.44 11.29
CA ASP A 120 15.98 -8.40 12.54
C ASP A 120 14.58 -8.95 12.33
N CYS A 121 13.95 -8.66 11.18
CA CYS A 121 12.67 -9.26 10.81
C CYS A 121 12.81 -10.79 10.72
N HIS A 122 13.72 -11.30 9.89
CA HIS A 122 13.88 -12.75 9.71
C HIS A 122 14.24 -13.47 11.02
N ARG A 123 15.08 -12.87 11.88
CA ARG A 123 15.37 -13.44 13.21
C ARG A 123 14.14 -13.50 14.10
N LYS A 124 13.33 -12.45 14.10
CA LYS A 124 12.10 -12.38 14.90
C LYS A 124 11.12 -13.46 14.44
N GLU A 125 10.92 -13.62 13.14
CA GLU A 125 10.06 -14.68 12.61
C GLU A 125 10.59 -16.07 12.95
N ALA A 126 11.88 -16.31 12.77
CA ALA A 126 12.50 -17.57 13.18
C ALA A 126 12.28 -17.86 14.66
N ALA A 127 12.39 -16.85 15.52
CA ALA A 127 12.13 -17.00 16.95
C ALA A 127 10.65 -17.29 17.25
N GLN A 128 9.73 -16.63 16.57
CA GLN A 128 8.28 -16.86 16.70
C GLN A 128 7.89 -18.28 16.26
N GLN A 129 8.41 -18.75 15.13
CA GLN A 129 8.16 -20.11 14.64
C GLN A 129 8.71 -21.17 15.60
N LYS A 130 9.91 -20.95 16.17
CA LYS A 130 10.48 -21.81 17.21
C LYS A 130 9.60 -21.82 18.47
N ALA A 131 9.14 -20.66 18.92
CA ALA A 131 8.27 -20.55 20.09
C ALA A 131 6.90 -21.22 19.87
N ALA A 132 6.41 -21.24 18.63
CA ALA A 132 5.21 -21.98 18.23
C ALA A 132 5.44 -23.49 18.06
N GLY A 133 6.65 -24.00 18.30
CA GLY A 133 6.98 -25.41 18.18
C GLY A 133 7.19 -25.91 16.74
N SER A 134 7.43 -25.00 15.79
CA SER A 134 7.68 -25.40 14.40
C SER A 134 8.96 -26.22 14.28
N LYS A 135 8.87 -27.36 13.61
CA LYS A 135 10.02 -28.25 13.35
C LYS A 135 10.89 -27.79 12.19
N SER A 136 10.35 -26.94 11.33
CA SER A 136 11.07 -26.32 10.21
C SER A 136 10.89 -24.81 10.28
N ILE A 137 11.98 -24.08 10.10
CA ILE A 137 11.97 -22.61 10.14
C ILE A 137 12.01 -22.09 8.71
N THR A 138 10.93 -21.44 8.31
CA THR A 138 10.75 -20.87 6.97
C THR A 138 10.70 -19.36 7.11
N THR A 139 11.85 -18.70 6.94
CA THR A 139 12.00 -17.24 6.89
C THR A 139 13.19 -16.91 5.99
N GLY A 140 13.39 -15.64 5.68
CA GLY A 140 14.48 -15.20 4.84
C GLY A 140 15.87 -15.35 5.49
N PRO A 141 16.93 -15.13 4.69
CA PRO A 141 18.31 -15.31 5.12
C PRO A 141 18.75 -14.29 6.17
N VAL A 142 19.62 -14.72 7.09
CA VAL A 142 20.27 -13.85 8.10
C VAL A 142 21.80 -13.88 8.03
N ALA A 143 22.34 -14.84 7.28
CA ALA A 143 23.76 -15.05 7.02
C ALA A 143 24.19 -14.29 5.76
N CYS A 144 25.46 -13.88 5.71
CA CYS A 144 25.98 -13.04 4.62
C CYS A 144 25.74 -13.67 3.25
N THR A 145 26.12 -14.94 3.05
CA THR A 145 25.99 -15.66 1.77
C THR A 145 24.55 -15.92 1.35
N GLY A 146 23.60 -15.87 2.28
CA GLY A 146 22.17 -16.00 1.97
C GLY A 146 21.59 -14.74 1.33
N CYS A 147 22.18 -13.57 1.59
CA CYS A 147 21.79 -12.29 0.96
C CYS A 147 22.75 -11.88 -0.16
N HIS A 148 24.05 -12.11 0.04
CA HIS A 148 25.13 -11.75 -0.87
C HIS A 148 25.73 -13.04 -1.45
N PRO A 149 25.19 -13.55 -2.56
CA PRO A 149 25.65 -14.82 -3.15
C PRO A 149 27.10 -14.75 -3.64
N ASP A 150 27.75 -15.92 -3.67
CA ASP A 150 29.08 -16.14 -4.25
C ASP A 150 28.99 -17.35 -5.20
N PRO A 151 29.29 -17.22 -6.51
CA PRO A 151 29.80 -16.04 -7.19
C PRO A 151 28.81 -14.87 -7.23
N HIS A 152 29.32 -13.68 -7.54
CA HIS A 152 28.49 -12.47 -7.64
C HIS A 152 27.28 -12.69 -8.56
N ALA A 153 26.10 -12.34 -8.07
CA ALA A 153 24.91 -12.34 -8.88
C ALA A 153 24.96 -11.21 -9.92
N GLU A 154 24.43 -11.51 -11.11
CA GLU A 154 24.15 -10.48 -12.10
C GLU A 154 23.02 -9.57 -11.62
N VAL A 155 23.02 -8.32 -12.09
CA VAL A 155 21.94 -7.38 -11.80
C VAL A 155 20.70 -7.85 -12.55
N VAL A 156 19.68 -8.25 -11.79
CA VAL A 156 18.37 -8.65 -12.30
C VAL A 156 17.33 -7.75 -11.63
N ASN A 157 16.71 -6.90 -12.43
CA ASN A 157 15.53 -6.13 -12.02
C ASN A 157 14.37 -6.59 -12.88
N SER A 158 13.21 -6.80 -12.25
CA SER A 158 11.97 -6.91 -13.00
C SER A 158 11.65 -5.55 -13.62
N ASP A 159 11.25 -5.56 -14.89
CA ASP A 159 10.73 -4.39 -15.57
C ASP A 159 9.21 -4.24 -15.38
N GLU A 160 8.59 -5.16 -14.62
CA GLU A 160 7.16 -5.17 -14.37
C GLU A 160 6.78 -4.33 -13.14
N SER A 161 5.69 -3.60 -13.27
CA SER A 161 5.08 -2.86 -12.18
C SER A 161 3.56 -2.97 -12.25
N LEU A 162 2.94 -3.01 -11.07
CA LEU A 162 1.48 -2.96 -10.93
C LEU A 162 1.05 -1.55 -10.54
N SER A 163 0.10 -1.00 -11.28
CA SER A 163 -0.50 0.30 -10.95
C SER A 163 -1.58 0.11 -9.88
N ILE A 164 -1.27 0.51 -8.65
CA ILE A 164 -2.16 0.37 -7.49
C ILE A 164 -2.91 1.69 -7.26
N PRO A 165 -4.26 1.70 -7.21
CA PRO A 165 -5.02 2.92 -6.99
C PRO A 165 -4.75 3.52 -5.60
N LEU A 166 -4.43 4.81 -5.54
CA LEU A 166 -4.27 5.59 -4.31
C LEU A 166 -5.51 6.45 -4.03
N GLY A 167 -5.60 6.94 -2.79
CA GLY A 167 -6.65 7.86 -2.38
C GLY A 167 -7.95 7.16 -2.02
N ILE A 168 -9.08 7.73 -2.46
CA ILE A 168 -10.43 7.27 -2.15
C ILE A 168 -10.96 6.47 -3.34
N ILE A 169 -11.06 5.16 -3.18
CA ILE A 169 -11.68 4.25 -4.15
C ILE A 169 -13.19 4.22 -3.89
N ASN A 170 -14.00 4.30 -4.94
CA ASN A 170 -15.45 4.19 -4.79
C ASN A 170 -15.90 2.75 -5.03
N ILE A 171 -16.25 2.04 -3.96
CA ILE A 171 -16.81 0.69 -4.05
C ILE A 171 -18.31 0.82 -4.34
N LYS A 172 -18.72 0.27 -5.48
CA LYS A 172 -20.11 0.25 -5.96
C LYS A 172 -20.63 -1.20 -5.96
N ALA A 173 -21.95 -1.35 -5.91
CA ALA A 173 -22.57 -2.64 -6.18
C ALA A 173 -22.41 -3.00 -7.67
N PRO A 174 -22.50 -4.30 -8.03
CA PRO A 174 -22.66 -4.73 -9.41
C PRO A 174 -23.81 -4.01 -10.11
N GLU A 175 -23.70 -3.78 -11.42
CA GLU A 175 -24.64 -2.93 -12.18
C GLU A 175 -26.09 -3.44 -12.14
N GLU A 176 -26.26 -4.75 -12.00
CA GLU A 176 -27.55 -5.43 -12.00
C GLU A 176 -28.27 -5.37 -10.63
N VAL A 177 -27.64 -4.79 -9.60
CA VAL A 177 -28.17 -4.75 -8.24
C VAL A 177 -28.76 -3.39 -7.91
N GLU A 178 -30.06 -3.36 -7.64
CA GLU A 178 -30.74 -2.19 -7.09
C GLU A 178 -30.20 -1.86 -5.69
N THR A 179 -29.64 -0.65 -5.53
CA THR A 179 -28.97 -0.25 -4.29
C THR A 179 -29.89 0.54 -3.37
N THR A 180 -29.78 0.27 -2.07
CA THR A 180 -30.49 1.04 -1.02
C THR A 180 -29.60 2.08 -0.33
N ARG A 181 -28.32 2.14 -0.71
CA ARG A 181 -27.28 2.95 -0.08
C ARG A 181 -26.32 3.47 -1.15
N GLY A 182 -25.80 4.67 -0.93
CA GLY A 182 -24.73 5.22 -1.76
C GLY A 182 -23.44 4.39 -1.70
N PRO A 183 -22.53 4.63 -2.67
CA PRO A 183 -21.24 3.96 -2.74
C PRO A 183 -20.38 4.24 -1.50
N VAL A 184 -19.46 3.32 -1.22
CA VAL A 184 -18.49 3.46 -0.13
C VAL A 184 -17.24 4.14 -0.67
N GLY A 185 -16.94 5.33 -0.15
CA GLY A 185 -15.65 5.99 -0.38
C GLY A 185 -14.59 5.34 0.51
N PHE A 186 -13.83 4.41 -0.04
CA PHE A 186 -12.82 3.63 0.66
C PHE A 186 -11.45 4.31 0.60
N PRO A 187 -10.89 4.79 1.73
CA PRO A 187 -9.57 5.40 1.77
C PRO A 187 -8.47 4.33 1.75
N HIS A 188 -8.14 3.85 0.55
CA HIS A 188 -7.21 2.74 0.35
C HIS A 188 -5.83 3.02 0.94
N GLY A 189 -5.32 4.24 0.75
CA GLY A 189 -4.03 4.67 1.31
C GLY A 189 -3.92 4.54 2.83
N LEU A 190 -5.02 4.76 3.56
CA LEU A 190 -5.06 4.61 5.02
C LEU A 190 -5.01 3.15 5.49
N HIS A 191 -5.26 2.20 4.57
CA HIS A 191 -5.28 0.77 4.84
C HIS A 191 -3.97 0.06 4.47
N PHE A 192 -3.01 0.74 3.83
CA PHE A 192 -1.69 0.16 3.53
C PHE A 192 -0.79 -0.10 4.75
N GLN A 193 -1.26 0.25 5.94
CA GLN A 193 -0.71 -0.26 7.19
C GLN A 193 -0.93 -1.78 7.35
N PHE A 194 -1.78 -2.40 6.52
CA PHE A 194 -2.00 -3.83 6.41
C PHE A 194 -1.40 -4.37 5.12
N ALA A 195 -0.97 -5.63 5.13
CA ALA A 195 -0.50 -6.30 3.91
C ALA A 195 -1.64 -6.44 2.89
N CYS A 196 -1.32 -6.39 1.60
CA CYS A 196 -2.31 -6.48 0.51
C CYS A 196 -3.17 -7.75 0.62
N LYS A 197 -2.53 -8.88 0.97
CA LYS A 197 -3.17 -10.19 1.14
C LYS A 197 -4.11 -10.29 2.36
N VAL A 198 -4.20 -9.25 3.20
CA VAL A 198 -5.26 -9.17 4.23
C VAL A 198 -6.64 -8.97 3.60
N CYS A 199 -6.70 -8.28 2.45
CA CYS A 199 -7.94 -8.05 1.71
C CYS A 199 -7.97 -8.85 0.41
N HIS A 200 -6.89 -8.80 -0.38
CA HIS A 200 -6.72 -9.56 -1.62
C HIS A 200 -6.12 -10.93 -1.30
N HIS A 201 -6.87 -11.75 -0.57
CA HIS A 201 -6.36 -12.95 0.09
C HIS A 201 -5.83 -14.04 -0.85
N ASP A 202 -6.31 -14.08 -2.10
CA ASP A 202 -5.87 -15.03 -3.11
C ASP A 202 -4.87 -14.43 -4.11
N TRP A 203 -4.45 -13.17 -3.92
CA TRP A 203 -3.47 -12.53 -4.80
C TRP A 203 -2.10 -13.18 -4.65
N ASP A 204 -1.44 -13.45 -5.78
CA ASP A 204 -0.13 -14.10 -5.83
C ASP A 204 1.01 -13.13 -5.46
N GLY A 205 0.86 -11.83 -5.71
CA GLY A 205 1.89 -10.81 -5.53
C GLY A 205 2.53 -10.34 -6.83
N GLU A 206 2.06 -10.83 -7.98
CA GLU A 206 2.63 -10.57 -9.31
C GLU A 206 1.56 -10.19 -10.34
N SER A 207 0.41 -10.88 -10.34
CA SER A 207 -0.71 -10.60 -11.25
C SER A 207 -1.43 -9.28 -10.90
N GLU A 208 -2.25 -8.80 -11.84
CA GLU A 208 -3.16 -7.68 -11.58
C GLU A 208 -4.08 -7.99 -10.41
N VAL A 209 -4.30 -6.98 -9.55
CA VAL A 209 -5.12 -7.15 -8.35
C VAL A 209 -6.59 -7.10 -8.74
N GLU A 210 -7.29 -8.21 -8.59
CA GLU A 210 -8.72 -8.28 -8.89
C GLU A 210 -9.60 -7.64 -7.79
N VAL A 211 -10.77 -7.15 -8.22
CA VAL A 211 -11.84 -6.68 -7.33
C VAL A 211 -12.59 -7.86 -6.72
N CYS A 212 -13.18 -7.68 -5.54
CA CYS A 212 -13.86 -8.79 -4.85
C CYS A 212 -14.92 -9.47 -5.72
N SER A 213 -15.65 -8.71 -6.55
CA SER A 213 -16.75 -9.22 -7.38
C SER A 213 -16.33 -10.04 -8.60
N SER A 214 -15.03 -10.17 -8.91
CA SER A 214 -14.58 -11.14 -9.93
C SER A 214 -14.70 -12.58 -9.44
N CYS A 215 -14.55 -12.79 -8.13
CA CYS A 215 -14.67 -14.11 -7.49
C CYS A 215 -15.88 -14.21 -6.57
N HIS A 216 -16.28 -13.14 -5.89
CA HIS A 216 -17.47 -13.07 -5.03
C HIS A 216 -18.61 -12.38 -5.80
N ASP A 217 -19.15 -13.07 -6.80
CA ASP A 217 -20.03 -12.54 -7.83
C ASP A 217 -21.52 -12.78 -7.58
N GLU A 218 -21.89 -13.63 -6.62
CA GLU A 218 -23.30 -13.87 -6.30
C GLU A 218 -23.94 -12.57 -5.80
N THR A 219 -25.09 -12.20 -6.39
CA THR A 219 -25.82 -10.97 -6.09
C THR A 219 -26.92 -11.15 -5.05
N GLU A 220 -27.23 -12.40 -4.71
CA GLU A 220 -28.22 -12.78 -3.68
C GLU A 220 -27.59 -13.74 -2.67
N PRO A 221 -28.01 -13.69 -1.40
CA PRO A 221 -27.51 -14.59 -0.36
C PRO A 221 -28.07 -16.00 -0.51
N SER A 222 -27.29 -16.99 -0.08
CA SER A 222 -27.74 -18.37 0.09
C SER A 222 -28.55 -18.51 1.38
N GLY A 223 -29.84 -18.18 1.30
CA GLY A 223 -30.79 -18.29 2.40
C GLY A 223 -30.76 -17.07 3.35
N THR A 224 -29.82 -17.03 4.30
CA THR A 224 -29.77 -15.95 5.30
C THR A 224 -28.85 -14.82 4.85
N ARG A 225 -29.04 -13.58 5.30
CA ARG A 225 -28.07 -12.47 5.05
C ARG A 225 -26.92 -12.42 6.06
N ASN A 226 -26.64 -13.52 6.76
CA ASN A 226 -25.59 -13.56 7.76
C ASN A 226 -24.21 -13.58 7.08
N ILE A 227 -23.41 -12.53 7.29
CA ILE A 227 -22.07 -12.37 6.71
C ILE A 227 -21.04 -13.41 7.18
N LYS A 228 -21.39 -14.20 8.21
CA LYS A 228 -20.55 -15.29 8.76
C LYS A 228 -21.02 -16.66 8.30
N ASP A 229 -22.10 -16.73 7.54
CA ASP A 229 -22.58 -17.98 6.98
C ASP A 229 -21.66 -18.39 5.83
N GLU A 230 -21.11 -19.60 5.89
CA GLU A 230 -20.22 -20.13 4.85
C GLU A 230 -20.95 -20.25 3.51
N ALA A 231 -22.27 -20.46 3.53
CA ALA A 231 -23.09 -20.49 2.32
C ALA A 231 -23.14 -19.13 1.60
N ASN A 232 -22.77 -18.02 2.27
CA ASN A 232 -22.69 -16.69 1.70
C ASN A 232 -21.26 -16.28 1.30
N GLN A 233 -20.30 -17.19 1.27
CA GLN A 233 -18.92 -16.84 0.95
C GLN A 233 -18.82 -16.15 -0.42
N MET A 234 -19.59 -16.59 -1.42
CA MET A 234 -19.56 -16.03 -2.78
C MET A 234 -20.45 -14.79 -2.94
N TYR A 235 -21.30 -14.50 -1.96
CA TYR A 235 -22.16 -13.32 -1.97
C TYR A 235 -21.34 -12.03 -1.80
N TYR A 236 -21.32 -11.17 -2.82
CA TYR A 236 -20.44 -9.99 -2.88
C TYR A 236 -20.56 -9.10 -1.63
N LEU A 237 -21.78 -8.86 -1.16
CA LEU A 237 -22.06 -7.99 -0.02
C LEU A 237 -21.58 -8.63 1.29
N ALA A 238 -21.65 -9.96 1.41
CA ALA A 238 -21.08 -10.66 2.56
C ALA A 238 -19.56 -10.56 2.55
N ALA A 239 -18.90 -10.71 1.40
CA ALA A 239 -17.45 -10.57 1.28
C ALA A 239 -16.97 -9.19 1.79
N TYR A 240 -17.52 -8.10 1.25
CA TYR A 240 -17.17 -6.74 1.67
C TYR A 240 -17.47 -6.48 3.16
N HIS A 241 -18.66 -6.84 3.64
CA HIS A 241 -19.01 -6.58 5.04
C HIS A 241 -18.22 -7.45 6.01
N ASN A 242 -17.90 -8.69 5.65
CA ASN A 242 -17.13 -9.57 6.51
C ASN A 242 -15.72 -9.01 6.72
N VAL A 243 -14.99 -8.69 5.65
CA VAL A 243 -13.62 -8.16 5.78
C VAL A 243 -13.58 -6.80 6.48
N CYS A 244 -14.41 -5.84 6.04
CA CYS A 244 -14.38 -4.48 6.56
C CYS A 244 -14.89 -4.41 8.00
N VAL A 245 -16.11 -4.90 8.25
CA VAL A 245 -16.79 -4.69 9.54
C VAL A 245 -16.17 -5.56 10.64
N THR A 246 -15.71 -6.78 10.32
CA THR A 246 -15.03 -7.62 11.31
C THR A 246 -13.73 -6.98 11.78
N CYS A 247 -12.88 -6.50 10.86
CA CYS A 247 -11.67 -5.77 11.21
C CYS A 247 -11.99 -4.50 12.02
N HIS A 248 -12.95 -3.69 11.57
CA HIS A 248 -13.33 -2.46 12.26
C HIS A 248 -13.86 -2.73 13.69
N ARG A 249 -14.65 -3.78 13.89
CA ARG A 249 -15.09 -4.21 15.24
C ARG A 249 -13.91 -4.51 16.15
N ASP A 250 -12.84 -5.10 15.63
CA ASP A 250 -11.64 -5.36 16.41
C ASP A 250 -10.85 -4.08 16.73
N THR A 251 -10.82 -3.10 15.82
CA THR A 251 -10.25 -1.77 16.14
C THR A 251 -11.04 -1.08 17.26
N VAL A 252 -12.37 -1.19 17.26
CA VAL A 252 -13.24 -0.65 18.32
C VAL A 252 -12.95 -1.34 19.65
N LYS A 253 -12.81 -2.68 19.66
CA LYS A 253 -12.45 -3.44 20.87
C LYS A 253 -11.07 -3.01 21.40
N LYS A 254 -10.06 -2.90 20.53
CA LYS A 254 -8.70 -2.44 20.87
C LYS A 254 -8.73 -1.04 21.45
N GLN A 255 -9.47 -0.12 20.84
CA GLN A 255 -9.64 1.23 21.36
C GLN A 255 -10.33 1.25 22.73
N LYS A 256 -11.38 0.44 22.94
CA LYS A 256 -12.05 0.34 24.24
C LYS A 256 -11.10 -0.16 25.33
N ALA A 257 -10.29 -1.18 25.03
CA ALA A 257 -9.28 -1.67 25.94
C ALA A 257 -8.20 -0.62 26.25
N ALA A 258 -7.72 0.10 25.23
CA ALA A 258 -6.75 1.17 25.38
C ALA A 258 -7.32 2.35 26.19
N LYS A 259 -8.58 2.75 26.00
CA LYS A 259 -9.26 3.76 26.83
C LYS A 259 -9.30 3.36 28.30
N LYS A 260 -9.54 2.08 28.60
CA LYS A 260 -9.46 1.56 29.98
C LYS A 260 -8.03 1.64 30.54
N ALA A 261 -7.02 1.29 29.74
CA ALA A 261 -5.62 1.41 30.14
C ALA A 261 -5.19 2.87 30.38
N LEU A 262 -5.67 3.81 29.54
CA LEU A 262 -5.45 5.25 29.68
C LEU A 262 -6.07 5.77 30.98
N ALA A 263 -7.31 5.38 31.29
CA ALA A 263 -7.96 5.74 32.56
C ALA A 263 -7.23 5.18 33.79
N GLN A 264 -6.43 4.13 33.62
CA GLN A 264 -5.57 3.53 34.65
C GLN A 264 -4.15 4.13 34.68
N GLY A 265 -3.84 5.12 33.85
CA GLY A 265 -2.50 5.71 33.74
C GLY A 265 -1.44 4.78 33.15
N LYS A 266 -1.83 3.70 32.47
CA LYS A 266 -0.88 2.71 31.91
C LYS A 266 -0.33 3.08 30.54
N ILE A 267 -1.00 3.99 29.83
CA ILE A 267 -0.59 4.49 28.52
C ILE A 267 -0.83 6.00 28.44
N GLY A 268 -0.14 6.69 27.54
CA GLY A 268 -0.41 8.09 27.22
C GLY A 268 -1.59 8.26 26.27
N LYS A 269 -2.11 9.49 26.19
CA LYS A 269 -3.18 9.83 25.22
C LYS A 269 -2.73 9.66 23.76
N ALA A 270 -1.44 9.87 23.49
CA ALA A 270 -0.84 9.70 22.17
C ALA A 270 -0.86 8.23 21.69
N ASP A 271 -0.89 7.29 22.63
CA ASP A 271 -0.88 5.84 22.35
C ASP A 271 -2.29 5.28 22.11
N LEU A 272 -3.32 6.13 22.12
CA LEU A 272 -4.70 5.69 21.95
C LEU A 272 -4.97 5.37 20.46
N PRO A 273 -5.29 4.11 20.11
CA PRO A 273 -5.55 3.75 18.74
C PRO A 273 -6.86 4.35 18.23
N LYS A 274 -6.89 4.66 16.93
CA LYS A 274 -8.12 5.05 16.23
C LYS A 274 -9.06 3.84 16.11
N ALA A 275 -10.36 4.11 16.11
CA ALA A 275 -11.38 3.11 15.87
C ALA A 275 -12.09 3.45 14.55
N ALA A 276 -12.31 2.42 13.74
CA ALA A 276 -12.91 2.54 12.43
C ALA A 276 -14.46 2.38 12.51
N PRO A 277 -15.22 2.87 11.51
CA PRO A 277 -16.67 2.84 11.53
C PRO A 277 -17.23 1.41 11.45
N VAL A 278 -18.27 1.12 12.23
CA VAL A 278 -18.96 -0.20 12.25
C VAL A 278 -20.45 -0.09 11.97
N HIS A 279 -20.95 1.13 11.75
CA HIS A 279 -22.35 1.42 11.47
C HIS A 279 -22.51 1.88 10.02
N CYS A 280 -23.69 1.68 9.47
CA CYS A 280 -24.01 1.94 8.06
C CYS A 280 -23.52 3.29 7.54
N ASN A 281 -23.94 4.39 8.18
CA ASN A 281 -23.63 5.76 7.73
C ASN A 281 -22.17 6.16 7.99
N GLY A 282 -21.41 5.30 8.68
CA GLY A 282 -19.97 5.50 8.85
C GLY A 282 -19.16 5.00 7.65
N CYS A 283 -19.76 4.19 6.77
CA CYS A 283 -19.13 3.65 5.57
C CYS A 283 -19.84 4.11 4.29
N HIS A 284 -21.17 4.08 4.28
CA HIS A 284 -21.97 4.48 3.12
C HIS A 284 -22.29 5.95 3.17
N SER A 285 -22.09 6.63 2.04
CA SER A 285 -22.63 7.97 1.84
C SER A 285 -24.16 7.93 1.94
N PRO A 286 -24.81 8.96 2.51
CA PRO A 286 -26.26 9.08 2.45
C PRO A 286 -26.71 9.06 0.99
N SER A 287 -27.74 8.25 0.71
CA SER A 287 -28.41 8.18 -0.59
C SER A 287 -29.06 9.52 -0.95
#